data_AF-A0A7V1I3F5-F1
#
_entry.id   AF-A0A7V1I3F5-F1
#
_cell.length_a   1.000
_cell.length_b   1.000
_cell.length_c   1.000
_cell.angle_alpha   90.00
_cell.angle_beta   90.00
_cell.angle_gamma   90.00
#
_symmetry.space_group_name_H-M   'P 1'
#
loop_
_entity.id
_entity.type
_entity.pdbx_description
1 polymer ?
#
loop_
_entity_poly.entity_id
_entity_poly.type
_entity_poly.pdbx_seq_one_letter_code
_entity_poly.pdbx_strand_id
1 'polypeptide(L)'
;CDIGFTKILVPIFYKGEFLGSAGACGLLTEDAEVDTFYIAEALGLDEEEVEKRMVGIKRVSQKEVEAVLAYVKKRLDEILQS
;
A
#
# COMPACT_ATOMS: atom_id res chain seq x y z
N CYS A 1 -3.90 -2.19 5.72
CA CYS A 1 -3.18 -2.71 6.91
C CYS A 1 -3.95 -2.27 8.15
N ASP A 2 -3.49 -2.63 9.34
CA ASP A 2 -4.26 -2.41 10.58
C ASP A 2 -4.50 -0.92 10.88
N ILE A 3 -3.70 -0.03 10.28
CA ILE A 3 -3.83 1.43 10.38
C ILE A 3 -4.61 2.07 9.20
N GLY A 4 -5.34 1.28 8.40
CA GLY A 4 -6.21 1.78 7.33
C GLY A 4 -5.54 2.05 5.98
N PHE A 5 -4.21 2.04 5.89
CA PHE A 5 -3.53 2.26 4.61
C PHE A 5 -3.66 1.08 3.63
N THR A 6 -3.85 1.41 2.37
CA THR A 6 -3.82 0.47 1.25
C THR A 6 -2.43 -0.14 1.14
N LYS A 7 -2.39 -1.47 0.99
CA LYS A 7 -1.17 -2.23 0.75
C LYS A 7 -1.41 -3.15 -0.43
N ILE A 8 -0.52 -3.11 -1.42
CA ILE A 8 -0.51 -4.04 -2.54
C ILE A 8 0.71 -4.96 -2.43
N LEU A 9 0.53 -6.20 -2.87
CA LEU A 9 1.59 -7.21 -2.91
C LEU A 9 1.42 -8.03 -4.20
N VAL A 10 2.48 -8.09 -5.00
CA VAL A 10 2.59 -8.95 -6.17
C VAL A 10 3.69 -9.97 -5.90
N PRO A 11 3.36 -11.27 -5.78
CA PRO A 11 4.37 -12.29 -5.50
C PRO A 11 5.28 -12.49 -6.73
N ILE A 12 6.55 -12.76 -6.47
CA ILE A 12 7.59 -12.97 -7.45
C ILE A 12 7.93 -14.45 -7.44
N PHE A 13 7.69 -15.11 -8.57
CA PHE A 13 8.05 -16.51 -8.80
C PHE A 13 9.05 -16.61 -9.94
N TYR A 14 10.11 -17.39 -9.76
CA TYR A 14 11.07 -17.68 -10.81
C TYR A 14 11.38 -19.17 -10.83
N LYS A 15 11.21 -19.82 -11.99
CA LYS A 15 11.40 -21.27 -12.16
C LYS A 15 10.61 -22.13 -11.14
N GLY A 16 9.42 -21.66 -10.76
CA GLY A 16 8.56 -22.35 -9.79
C GLY A 16 8.95 -22.10 -8.32
N GLU A 17 10.01 -21.35 -8.06
CA GLU A 17 10.42 -20.97 -6.71
C GLU A 17 9.86 -19.58 -6.33
N PHE A 18 9.39 -19.44 -5.10
CA PHE A 18 8.95 -18.16 -4.55
C PHE A 18 10.17 -17.37 -4.06
N LEU A 19 10.43 -16.21 -4.68
CA LEU A 19 11.58 -15.38 -4.34
C LEU A 19 11.23 -14.23 -3.37
N GLY A 20 9.95 -13.92 -3.23
CA GLY A 20 9.48 -12.79 -2.41
C GLY A 20 8.30 -12.07 -3.07
N SER A 21 8.07 -10.82 -2.68
CA SER A 21 6.97 -10.00 -3.21
C SER A 21 7.42 -8.58 -3.50
N ALA A 22 6.98 -8.01 -4.62
CA ALA A 22 7.02 -6.58 -4.86
C ALA A 22 5.76 -5.96 -4.26
N GLY A 23 5.91 -4.92 -3.43
CA GLY A 23 4.78 -4.30 -2.76
C GLY A 23 4.92 -2.80 -2.63
N ALA A 24 3.79 -2.15 -2.34
CA ALA A 24 3.74 -0.73 -2.01
C ALA A 24 2.64 -0.50 -0.95
N CYS A 25 2.79 0.56 -0.18
CA CYS A 25 1.80 1.06 0.76
C CYS A 25 1.89 2.58 0.88
N GLY A 26 0.95 3.21 1.60
CA GLY A 26 1.02 4.63 1.94
C GLY A 26 -0.07 5.51 1.32
N LEU A 27 -0.99 4.94 0.54
CA LEU A 27 -2.19 5.62 0.06
C LEU A 27 -3.45 5.05 0.74
N LEU A 28 -4.56 5.76 0.66
CA LEU A 28 -5.85 5.35 1.24
C LEU A 28 -6.82 4.96 0.12
N THR A 29 -7.65 3.93 0.30
CA THR A 29 -8.79 3.74 -0.61
C THR A 29 -9.85 4.81 -0.36
N GLU A 30 -10.77 4.99 -1.31
CA GLU A 30 -11.88 5.94 -1.17
C GLU A 30 -12.73 5.68 0.09
N ASP A 31 -12.88 4.40 0.45
CA ASP A 31 -13.63 3.89 1.59
C ASP A 31 -12.78 3.63 2.85
N ALA A 32 -11.47 3.88 2.80
CA ALA A 32 -10.62 3.65 3.95
C ALA A 32 -10.91 4.65 5.08
N GLU A 33 -11.17 4.10 6.26
CA GLU A 33 -11.16 4.80 7.54
C GLU A 33 -9.80 4.59 8.22
N VAL A 34 -9.27 5.66 8.80
CA VAL A 34 -7.99 5.65 9.48
C VAL A 34 -8.22 5.97 10.95
N ASP A 35 -7.70 5.11 11.81
CA ASP A 35 -7.73 5.32 13.26
C ASP A 35 -6.53 6.18 13.68
N THR A 36 -6.76 7.50 13.74
CA THR A 36 -5.74 8.49 14.10
C THR A 36 -5.30 8.36 15.55
N PHE A 37 -6.22 8.01 16.45
CA PHE A 37 -5.93 7.73 17.85
C PHE A 37 -4.97 6.55 18.00
N TYR A 38 -5.26 5.43 17.33
CA TYR A 38 -4.38 4.25 17.36
C TYR A 38 -3.00 4.56 16.78
N ILE A 39 -2.93 5.32 15.68
CA ILE A 39 -1.65 5.75 15.09
C ILE A 39 -0.88 6.65 16.07
N ALA A 40 -1.56 7.59 16.72
CA ALA A 40 -0.96 8.50 17.70
C ALA A 40 -0.38 7.72 18.89
N GLU A 41 -1.15 6.82 19.48
CA GLU A 41 -0.72 5.93 20.57
C GLU A 41 0.47 5.05 20.16
N ALA A 42 0.40 4.41 18.99
CA ALA A 42 1.46 3.52 18.52
C ALA A 42 2.78 4.24 18.24
N LEU A 43 2.72 5.53 17.89
CA LEU A 43 3.89 6.35 17.56
C LEU A 43 4.33 7.27 18.70
N GLY A 44 3.58 7.33 19.81
CA GLY A 44 3.82 8.29 20.90
C GLY A 44 3.70 9.74 20.45
N LEU A 45 2.78 10.03 19.54
CA LEU A 45 2.52 11.35 18.97
C LEU A 45 1.21 11.92 19.51
N ASP A 46 1.04 13.23 19.37
CA ASP A 46 -0.24 13.88 19.58
C ASP A 46 -1.22 13.55 18.42
N GLU A 47 -2.47 13.27 18.74
CA GLU A 47 -3.47 12.88 17.74
C GLU A 47 -3.78 14.01 16.75
N GLU A 48 -3.83 15.27 17.20
CA GLU A 48 -4.08 16.43 16.33
C GLU A 48 -2.95 16.60 15.30
N GLU A 49 -1.71 16.30 15.69
CA GLU A 49 -0.56 16.27 14.80
C GLU A 49 -0.67 15.14 13.76
N VAL A 50 -1.19 13.97 14.14
CA VAL A 50 -1.45 12.87 13.21
C VAL A 50 -2.54 13.28 12.20
N GLU A 51 -3.68 13.79 12.68
CA GLU A 51 -4.77 14.27 11.81
C GLU A 51 -4.29 15.28 10.77
N LYS A 52 -3.49 16.27 11.17
CA LYS A 52 -2.91 17.27 10.25
C LYS A 52 -2.05 16.63 9.17
N ARG A 53 -1.24 15.63 9.52
CA ARG A 53 -0.41 14.89 8.54
C ARG A 53 -1.28 14.05 7.60
N MET A 54 -2.40 13.53 8.09
CA MET A 54 -3.30 12.69 7.30
C MET A 54 -3.98 13.44 6.14
N VAL A 55 -4.22 14.75 6.28
CA VAL A 55 -4.84 15.59 5.24
C VAL A 55 -4.08 15.54 3.90
N GLY A 56 -2.76 15.37 3.94
CA GLY A 56 -1.92 15.34 2.73
C GLY A 56 -1.92 14.01 1.98
N ILE A 57 -2.52 12.96 2.54
CA ILE A 57 -2.45 11.62 1.95
C ILE A 57 -3.51 11.47 0.86
N LYS A 58 -3.04 11.12 -0.33
CA LYS A 58 -3.93 10.91 -1.48
C LYS A 58 -4.77 9.66 -1.29
N ARG A 59 -6.03 9.77 -1.72
CA ARG A 59 -6.92 8.62 -1.90
C ARG A 59 -6.75 8.04 -3.30
N VAL A 60 -6.95 6.74 -3.41
CA VAL A 60 -6.93 5.97 -4.66
C VAL A 60 -8.22 5.17 -4.80
N SER A 61 -8.74 5.12 -6.01
CA SER A 61 -9.85 4.25 -6.35
C SER A 61 -9.40 2.79 -6.46
N GLN A 62 -10.34 1.87 -6.31
CA GLN A 62 -10.10 0.45 -6.56
C GLN A 62 -9.52 0.19 -7.95
N LYS A 63 -10.00 0.93 -8.97
CA LYS A 63 -9.51 0.82 -10.35
C LYS A 63 -8.04 1.23 -10.49
N GLU A 64 -7.60 2.26 -9.78
CA GLU A 64 -6.19 2.67 -9.77
C GLU A 64 -5.31 1.63 -9.09
N VAL A 65 -5.77 1.04 -7.98
CA VAL A 65 -5.07 -0.06 -7.30
C VAL A 65 -4.87 -1.25 -8.25
N GLU A 66 -5.92 -1.64 -8.97
CA GLU A 66 -5.87 -2.71 -9.98
C GLU A 66 -4.91 -2.38 -11.12
N ALA A 67 -4.91 -1.14 -11.60
CA ALA A 67 -3.98 -0.68 -12.63
C ALA A 67 -2.52 -0.78 -12.17
N VAL A 68 -2.22 -0.42 -10.92
CA VAL A 68 -0.88 -0.56 -10.34
C VAL A 68 -0.48 -2.05 -10.22
N LEU A 69 -1.38 -2.91 -9.73
CA LEU A 69 -1.13 -4.35 -9.65
C LEU A 69 -0.81 -4.95 -11.03
N ALA A 70 -1.59 -4.59 -12.05
CA ALA A 70 -1.39 -5.04 -13.43
C ALA A 70 -0.05 -4.55 -13.99
N TYR A 71 0.30 -3.29 -13.73
CA TYR A 71 1.58 -2.70 -14.14
C TYR A 71 2.76 -3.43 -13.48
N VAL A 72 2.75 -3.60 -12.15
CA VAL A 72 3.83 -4.25 -11.41
C VAL A 72 4.00 -5.70 -11.88
N LYS A 73 2.90 -6.43 -12.04
CA LYS A 73 2.94 -7.81 -12.56
C LYS A 73 3.59 -7.85 -13.94
N LYS A 74 3.15 -7.01 -14.87
CA LYS A 74 3.73 -6.94 -16.23
C LYS A 74 5.23 -6.63 -16.19
N ARG A 75 5.66 -5.68 -15.35
CA ARG A 75 7.08 -5.34 -15.20
C ARG A 75 7.90 -6.48 -14.62
N LEU A 76 7.37 -7.22 -13.66
CA LEU A 76 8.03 -8.41 -13.13
C LEU A 76 8.16 -9.49 -14.19
N ASP A 77 7.10 -9.74 -14.96
CA ASP A 77 7.13 -10.72 -16.07
C ASP A 77 8.22 -10.36 -17.10
N GLU A 78 8.34 -9.07 -17.45
CA GLU A 78 9.39 -8.57 -18.37
C GLU A 78 10.81 -8.76 -17.79
N ILE A 79 11.02 -8.52 -16.49
CA ILE A 79 12.32 -8.67 -15.81
C ILE A 79 12.70 -10.14 -15.64
N LEU A 80 11.74 -11.03 -15.42
CA LEU A 80 12.01 -12.45 -15.16
C LEU A 80 12.19 -13.26 -16.46
N GLN A 81 11.76 -12.71 -17.59
CA GLN A 81 11.94 -13.30 -18.93
C GLN A 81 13.24 -12.84 -19.63
N SER A 82 13.92 -11.82 -19.11
CA SER A 82 15.25 -11.36 -19.58
C SER A 82 16.39 -12.17 -18.98
#